data_AF-A0A9D6YSH1-F1
#
_entry.id   AF-A0A9D6YSH1-F1
#
_cell.length_a   1.000
_cell.length_b   1.000
_cell.length_c   1.000
_cell.angle_alpha   90.00
_cell.angle_beta   90.00
_cell.angle_gamma   90.00
#
_symmetry.space_group_name_H-M   'P 1'
#
loop_
_entity.id
_entity.type
_entity.pdbx_description
1 polymer ?
#
loop_
_entity_poly.entity_id
_entity_poly.type
_entity_poly.pdbx_seq_one_letter_code
_entity_poly.pdbx_strand_id
1 'polypeptide(L)' 'MIQQTQLSFKIGITKDEITSRAGLSVYAEFLRGFGLKDFIAQQMPLPKSNRGHKAWKYYELYNLIYCCNL' A
#
# COMPACT_ATOMS: atom_id res chain seq x y z
N MET A 1 15.04 9.20 -9.05
CA MET A 1 13.60 8.98 -9.27
C MET A 1 13.24 7.64 -8.67
N ILE A 2 12.23 7.56 -7.80
CA ILE A 2 11.65 6.27 -7.40
C ILE A 2 11.18 5.58 -8.67
N GLN A 3 11.52 4.30 -8.86
CA GLN A 3 10.97 3.54 -9.98
C GLN A 3 9.46 3.43 -9.77
N GLN A 4 8.70 4.04 -10.67
CA GLN A 4 7.24 3.90 -10.66
C GLN A 4 6.90 2.50 -11.14
N THR A 5 6.22 1.78 -10.28
CA THR A 5 5.86 0.38 -10.49
C THR A 5 4.40 0.23 -10.88
N GLN A 6 3.49 1.07 -10.36
CA GLN A 6 2.04 0.85 -10.51
C GLN A 6 1.18 2.11 -10.72
N LEU A 7 1.50 3.25 -10.09
CA LEU A 7 0.70 4.46 -10.31
C LEU A 7 0.69 4.88 -11.80
N SER A 8 -0.51 5.11 -12.34
CA SER A 8 -0.73 5.53 -13.74
C SER A 8 -0.38 7.00 -14.02
N PHE A 9 0.16 7.71 -13.03
CA PHE A 9 0.53 9.13 -13.10
C PHE A 9 1.90 9.35 -12.47
N LYS A 10 2.67 10.33 -12.97
CA LYS A 10 4.02 10.64 -12.48
C LYS A 10 3.98 11.31 -11.11
N ILE A 11 4.84 10.85 -10.19
CA ILE A 11 5.08 11.53 -8.91
C ILE A 11 6.04 12.71 -9.15
N GLY A 12 5.59 13.92 -8.81
CA GLY A 12 6.41 15.13 -8.83
C GLY A 12 6.95 15.50 -7.45
N ILE A 13 7.87 16.45 -7.40
CA ILE A 13 8.34 17.08 -6.15
C ILE A 13 7.59 18.40 -6.01
N THR A 14 7.06 18.68 -4.82
CA THR A 14 6.48 19.98 -4.48
C THR A 14 7.14 20.55 -3.22
N LYS A 15 7.05 21.87 -3.05
CA LYS A 15 7.40 22.57 -1.81
C LYS A 15 6.19 22.73 -0.88
N ASP A 16 5.00 22.42 -1.38
CA ASP A 16 3.77 22.49 -0.61
C ASP A 16 3.64 21.30 0.33
N GLU A 17 2.89 21.49 1.41
CA GLU A 17 2.57 20.42 2.33
C GLU A 17 1.63 19.40 1.65
N ILE A 18 1.99 18.12 1.75
CA ILE A 18 1.21 17.05 1.11
C ILE A 18 -0.01 16.76 1.98
N THR A 19 -1.21 16.87 1.38
CA THR A 19 -2.46 16.46 2.05
C THR A 19 -2.42 14.98 2.44
N SER A 20 -3.08 14.57 3.53
CA SER A 20 -3.10 13.17 3.98
C SER A 20 -3.51 12.19 2.86
N ARG A 21 -4.46 12.58 2.01
CA ARG A 21 -4.91 11.78 0.86
C ARG A 21 -3.83 11.63 -0.23
N ALA A 22 -3.11 12.70 -0.55
CA ALA A 22 -2.00 12.63 -1.50
C ALA A 22 -0.84 11.81 -0.94
N GLY A 23 -0.54 11.95 0.36
CA GLY A 23 0.47 11.15 1.06
C GLY A 23 0.16 9.65 1.04
N LEU A 24 -1.11 9.28 1.22
CA LEU A 24 -1.59 7.89 1.13
C LEU A 24 -1.27 7.25 -0.24
N SER A 25 -1.34 8.04 -1.31
CA SER A 25 -1.09 7.56 -2.67
C SER A 25 0.39 7.22 -2.86
N VAL A 26 1.28 8.07 -2.33
CA VAL A 26 2.74 7.84 -2.35
C VAL A 26 3.11 6.65 -1.46
N TYR A 27 2.50 6.56 -0.28
CA TYR A 27 2.71 5.44 0.65
C TYR A 27 2.26 4.10 0.05
N ALA A 28 1.09 4.05 -0.60
CA ALA A 28 0.60 2.86 -1.27
C ALA A 28 1.54 2.40 -2.40
N GLU A 29 2.08 3.34 -3.18
CA GLU A 29 3.08 3.04 -4.21
C GLU A 29 4.37 2.50 -3.61
N PHE A 30 4.85 3.07 -2.51
CA PHE A 30 6.02 2.59 -1.80
C PHE A 30 5.85 1.13 -1.33
N LEU A 31 4.75 0.80 -0.65
CA LEU A 31 4.51 -0.56 -0.17
C LEU A 31 4.45 -1.60 -1.30
N ARG A 32 3.87 -1.21 -2.44
CA ARG A 32 3.75 -2.08 -3.61
C ARG A 32 5.09 -2.23 -4.33
N GLY A 33 5.82 -1.14 -4.56
CA GLY A 33 7.14 -1.15 -5.18
C GLY A 33 8.19 -1.87 -4.34
N PHE A 34 8.04 -1.86 -3.01
CA PHE A 34 8.90 -2.62 -2.09
C PHE A 34 8.60 -4.14 -2.09
N GLY A 35 7.54 -4.58 -2.77
CA GLY A 35 7.17 -6.01 -2.83
C GLY A 35 6.56 -6.53 -1.52
N LEU A 36 6.04 -5.64 -0.65
CA LEU A 36 5.47 -6.05 0.63
C LEU A 36 4.31 -7.04 0.47
N LYS A 37 3.53 -6.89 -0.61
CA LYS A 37 2.44 -7.81 -0.94
C LYS A 37 2.93 -9.24 -1.12
N ASP A 38 4.04 -9.41 -1.82
CA ASP A 38 4.62 -10.73 -2.10
C ASP A 38 5.28 -11.30 -0.85
N PHE A 39 5.98 -10.45 -0.08
CA PHE A 39 6.52 -10.83 1.22
C PHE A 39 5.43 -11.34 2.17
N ILE A 40 4.32 -10.61 2.31
CA ILE A 40 3.18 -11.03 3.14
C ILE A 40 2.58 -12.34 2.63
N ALA A 41 2.46 -12.51 1.30
CA ALA A 41 1.93 -13.75 0.73
C ALA A 41 2.83 -14.97 1.00
N GLN A 42 4.14 -14.78 1.13
CA GLN A 42 5.10 -15.85 1.45
C GLN A 42 5.13 -16.19 2.95
N GLN A 43 5.04 -15.17 3.81
CA GLN A 43 5.20 -15.36 5.26
C GLN A 43 3.89 -15.71 5.98
N MET A 44 2.75 -15.26 5.45
CA MET A 44 1.45 -15.48 6.11
C MET A 44 0.81 -16.80 5.69
N PRO A 45 0.18 -17.52 6.62
CA PRO A 45 -0.56 -18.72 6.29
C PRO A 45 -1.73 -18.41 5.37
N LEU A 46 -2.05 -19.37 4.50
CA LEU A 46 -3.26 -19.32 3.71
C LEU A 46 -4.50 -19.37 4.62
N PRO A 47 -5.61 -18.76 4.22
CA PRO A 47 -6.84 -18.81 5.00
C PRO A 47 -7.30 -20.27 5.15
N LYS A 48 -7.60 -20.68 6.38
CA LYS A 48 -8.03 -22.06 6.68
C LYS A 48 -9.41 -22.39 6.09
N SER A 49 -10.23 -21.37 5.85
CA SER A 49 -11.53 -21.49 5.18
C SER A 49 -11.39 -21.10 3.71
N ASN A 50 -12.04 -21.85 2.81
CA ASN A 50 -12.09 -21.53 1.39
C ASN A 50 -12.80 -20.19 1.07
N ARG A 51 -13.40 -19.57 2.09
CA ARG A 51 -14.03 -18.23 2.01
C ARG A 51 -13.19 -17.13 2.66
N GLY A 52 -12.04 -17.47 3.23
CA GLY A 52 -11.19 -16.50 3.93
C GLY A 52 -10.46 -15.57 2.97
N HIS A 53 -10.20 -14.34 3.42
CA HIS A 53 -9.43 -13.37 2.63
C HIS A 53 -7.93 -13.59 2.79
N LYS A 54 -7.18 -13.36 1.72
CA LYS A 54 -5.71 -13.33 1.77
C LYS A 54 -5.25 -12.26 2.77
N ALA A 55 -4.16 -12.53 3.49
CA ALA A 55 -3.60 -11.62 4.50
C ALA A 55 -3.43 -10.19 3.98
N TRP A 56 -2.95 -10.03 2.74
CA TRP A 56 -2.80 -8.72 2.09
C TRP A 56 -4.05 -7.83 2.19
N LYS A 57 -5.25 -8.40 2.07
CA LYS A 57 -6.49 -7.64 2.07
C LYS A 57 -6.75 -6.95 3.42
N TYR A 58 -6.32 -7.57 4.52
CA TYR A 58 -6.39 -6.96 5.84
C TYR A 58 -5.34 -5.86 6.02
N TYR A 59 -4.12 -6.10 5.55
CA TYR A 59 -3.04 -5.11 5.62
C TYR A 59 -3.33 -3.88 4.77
N GLU A 60 -3.85 -4.05 3.55
CA GLU A 60 -4.24 -2.93 2.68
C GLU A 60 -5.35 -2.10 3.32
N LEU A 61 -6.36 -2.76 3.90
CA LEU A 61 -7.46 -2.09 4.58
C LEU A 61 -6.99 -1.33 5.84
N TYR A 62 -6.17 -1.96 6.68
CA TYR A 62 -5.65 -1.37 7.90
C TYR A 62 -4.79 -0.12 7.59
N ASN A 63 -3.88 -0.23 6.62
CA ASN A 63 -3.01 0.87 6.23
C ASN A 63 -3.79 2.06 5.65
N LEU A 64 -4.82 1.80 4.82
CA LEU A 64 -5.65 2.85 4.25
C LEU A 64 -6.50 3.58 5.30
N ILE A 65 -7.04 2.84 6.29
CA ILE A 65 -7.90 3.41 7.34
C ILE A 65 -7.09 4.20 8.36
N TYR A 66 -5.96 3.67 8.84
CA TYR A 66 -5.17 4.33 9.87
C TYR A 66 -4.48 5.59 9.35
N CYS A 67 -4.04 5.60 8.10
CA CYS A 67 -3.39 6.76 7.51
C CYS A 67 -4.38 7.86 7.06
N CYS A 68 -5.70 7.59 7.03
CA CYS A 68 -6.73 8.64 6.88
C CYS A 68 -7.19 9.25 8.22
N ASN A 69 -6.83 8.66 9.36
CA ASN A 69 -7.16 9.16 10.70
C ASN A 69 -5.97 9.83 11.42
N LEU A 70 -4.84 9.97 10.71
CA LEU A 70 -3.65 10.74 11.09
C LEU A 70 -3.55 11.97 10.19
#